data_AF-A0A1C5N0P1-F1
#
_entry.id   AF-A0A1C5N0P1-F1
#
_cell.length_a   1.000
_cell.length_b   1.000
_cell.length_c   1.000
_cell.angle_alpha   90.00
_cell.angle_beta   90.00
_cell.angle_gamma   90.00
#
_symmetry.space_group_name_H-M   'P 1'
#
loop_
_entity.id
_entity.type
_entity.pdbx_description
1 polymer ?
#
loop_
_entity_poly.entity_id
_entity_poly.type
_entity_poly.pdbx_seq_one_letter_code
_entity_poly.pdbx_strand_id
1 'polypeptide(L)'
;MTTAELFVEATKKNYQFPFRGMINIIDLWELSVQNLDLVFKSLNADYKKSEEESLLSAQTKESEELSEKIEIVKYIVNEKLAEKKAKEDAKKNREMKQRLLEIKAKRQDAALEGLSDAELDKMIQAME
;
A
#
# COMPACT_ATOMS: atom_id res chain seq x y z
N MET A 1 6.63 17.82 -11.79
CA MET A 1 5.20 17.48 -11.91
C MET A 1 4.77 16.84 -10.60
N THR A 2 3.64 17.22 -10.03
CA THR A 2 3.04 16.50 -8.90
C THR A 2 2.40 15.21 -9.40
N THR A 3 2.20 14.22 -8.53
CA THR A 3 1.54 12.96 -8.90
C THR A 3 0.14 13.22 -9.45
N ALA A 4 -0.62 14.16 -8.88
CA ALA A 4 -1.94 14.50 -9.38
C ALA A 4 -1.89 15.06 -10.81
N GLU A 5 -0.95 15.96 -11.10
CA GLU A 5 -0.75 16.50 -12.45
C GLU A 5 -0.37 15.40 -13.45
N LEU A 6 0.47 14.44 -13.05
CA LEU A 6 0.86 13.28 -13.86
C LEU A 6 -0.34 12.42 -14.27
N PHE A 7 -1.23 12.08 -13.34
CA PHE A 7 -2.44 11.32 -13.65
C PHE A 7 -3.45 12.12 -14.48
N VAL A 8 -3.56 13.44 -14.26
CA VAL A 8 -4.41 14.32 -15.08
C VAL A 8 -3.88 14.42 -16.52
N GLU A 9 -2.57 14.57 -16.70
CA GLU A 9 -1.92 14.57 -18.01
C GLU A 9 -2.16 13.24 -18.73
N ALA A 10 -1.91 12.14 -18.03
CA ALA A 10 -2.02 10.79 -18.59
C ALA A 10 -3.47 10.43 -18.97
N THR A 11 -4.46 10.90 -18.21
CA THR A 11 -5.87 10.74 -18.58
C THR A 11 -6.26 11.63 -19.76
N LYS A 12 -5.78 12.88 -19.81
CA LYS A 12 -6.00 13.78 -20.97
C LYS A 12 -5.39 13.24 -22.27
N LYS A 13 -4.18 12.68 -22.20
CA LYS A 13 -3.47 12.08 -23.34
C LYS A 13 -3.89 10.63 -23.61
N ASN A 14 -4.81 10.07 -22.81
CA ASN A 14 -5.28 8.70 -22.92
C ASN A 14 -4.13 7.67 -22.97
N TYR A 15 -3.25 7.71 -21.97
CA TYR A 15 -2.10 6.82 -21.91
C TYR A 15 -2.50 5.35 -21.87
N GLN A 16 -1.96 4.63 -22.85
CA GLN A 16 -2.08 3.19 -22.98
C GLN A 16 -0.80 2.49 -22.55
N PHE A 17 -1.00 1.34 -21.91
CA PHE A 17 0.03 0.52 -21.31
C PHE A 17 0.03 -0.88 -21.94
N PRO A 18 1.21 -1.44 -22.23
CA PRO A 18 1.32 -2.76 -22.85
C PRO A 18 1.05 -3.86 -21.82
N PHE A 19 -0.15 -4.44 -21.82
CA PHE A 19 -0.51 -5.59 -21.00
C PHE A 19 -1.60 -6.43 -21.67
N ARG A 20 -1.24 -7.60 -22.24
CA ARG A 20 -2.17 -8.46 -23.01
C ARG A 20 -2.96 -7.68 -24.07
N GLY A 21 -2.30 -6.71 -24.71
CA GLY A 21 -2.94 -5.67 -25.51
C GLY A 21 -2.56 -4.29 -24.96
N MET A 22 -3.42 -3.31 -25.20
CA MET A 22 -3.29 -1.95 -24.65
C MET A 22 -4.37 -1.74 -23.60
N ILE A 23 -3.94 -1.41 -22.38
CA ILE A 23 -4.85 -1.12 -21.26
C ILE A 23 -4.71 0.33 -20.82
N ASN A 24 -5.74 0.87 -20.16
CA ASN A 24 -5.72 2.24 -19.66
C ASN A 24 -5.29 2.30 -18.19
N ILE A 25 -5.17 3.51 -17.67
CA ILE A 25 -4.85 3.77 -16.25
C ILE A 25 -5.85 3.08 -15.30
N ILE A 26 -7.14 3.09 -15.64
CA ILE A 26 -8.18 2.47 -14.82
C ILE A 26 -7.92 0.96 -14.69
N ASP A 27 -7.58 0.30 -15.79
CA ASP A 27 -7.29 -1.14 -15.80
C ASP A 27 -6.00 -1.47 -15.02
N LEU A 28 -5.00 -0.58 -15.01
CA LEU A 28 -3.80 -0.75 -14.19
C LEU A 28 -4.14 -0.86 -12.69
N TRP A 29 -5.14 -0.13 -12.21
CA TRP A 29 -5.59 -0.23 -10.82
C TRP A 29 -6.23 -1.58 -10.50
N GLU A 30 -6.77 -2.30 -11.48
CA GLU A 30 -7.32 -3.65 -11.30
C GLU A 30 -6.25 -4.75 -11.34
N LEU A 31 -5.04 -4.44 -11.83
CA LEU A 31 -3.97 -5.42 -11.93
C LEU A 31 -3.36 -5.82 -10.58
N SER A 32 -2.86 -7.05 -10.51
CA SER A 32 -2.02 -7.50 -9.40
C SER A 32 -0.64 -6.83 -9.45
N VAL A 33 0.04 -6.75 -8.30
CA VAL A 33 1.42 -6.20 -8.23
C VAL A 33 2.38 -6.95 -9.15
N GLN A 34 2.18 -8.27 -9.33
CA GLN A 34 2.97 -9.09 -10.26
C GLN A 34 2.74 -8.69 -11.72
N ASN A 35 1.50 -8.40 -12.09
CA ASN A 35 1.16 -7.95 -13.44
C ASN A 35 1.67 -6.52 -13.69
N LEU A 36 1.60 -5.64 -12.69
CA LEU A 36 2.17 -4.30 -12.77
C LEU A 36 3.70 -4.32 -12.96
N ASP A 37 4.39 -5.28 -12.33
CA ASP A 37 5.82 -5.50 -12.55
C ASP A 37 6.14 -5.90 -13.99
N LEU A 38 5.28 -6.70 -14.64
CA LEU A 38 5.42 -7.03 -16.06
C LEU A 38 5.28 -5.79 -16.95
N VAL A 39 4.26 -4.95 -16.70
CA VAL A 39 4.06 -3.69 -17.44
C VAL A 39 5.26 -2.77 -17.26
N PHE A 40 5.75 -2.63 -16.03
CA PHE A 40 6.94 -1.83 -15.72
C PHE A 40 8.17 -2.32 -16.49
N LYS A 41 8.40 -3.64 -16.53
CA LYS A 41 9.53 -4.23 -17.28
C LYS A 41 9.44 -3.94 -18.77
N SER A 42 8.26 -4.06 -19.36
CA SER A 42 8.04 -3.72 -20.77
C SER A 42 8.34 -2.24 -21.04
N LEU A 43 7.73 -1.33 -20.29
CA LEU A 43 7.96 0.11 -20.44
C LEU A 43 9.42 0.50 -20.24
N ASN A 44 10.09 -0.09 -19.24
CA ASN A 44 11.48 0.21 -18.93
C ASN A 44 12.44 -0.32 -20.01
N ALA A 45 12.09 -1.44 -20.66
CA ALA A 45 12.85 -1.93 -21.81
C ALA A 45 12.72 -0.98 -23.02
N ASP A 46 11.51 -0.47 -23.29
CA ASP A 46 11.26 0.47 -24.37
C ASP A 46 11.92 1.83 -24.09
N TYR A 47 11.87 2.30 -22.84
CA TYR A 47 12.56 3.51 -22.41
C TYR A 47 14.08 3.42 -22.64
N LYS A 48 14.70 2.29 -22.26
CA LYS A 48 16.15 2.09 -22.48
C LYS A 48 16.52 2.02 -23.95
N LYS A 49 15.72 1.34 -24.79
CA LYS A 49 15.94 1.31 -26.24
C LYS A 49 15.87 2.71 -26.85
N SER A 50 14.87 3.51 -26.43
CA SER A 50 14.72 4.90 -26.86
C SER A 50 15.92 5.78 -26.47
N GLU A 51 16.50 5.52 -25.30
CA GLU A 51 17.71 6.22 -24.83
C GLU A 51 18.96 5.80 -25.61
N GLU A 52 19.10 4.50 -25.95
CA GLU A 52 20.26 3.94 -26.66
C GLU A 52 20.27 4.26 -28.17
N GLU A 53 19.11 4.34 -28.84
CA GLU A 53 19.02 4.64 -30.27
C GLU A 53 19.23 6.14 -30.60
N SER A 54 19.18 7.02 -29.60
CA SER A 54 19.31 8.46 -29.81
C SER A 54 20.74 8.97 -29.57
N LEU A 55 21.50 9.12 -30.65
CA LEU A 55 22.81 9.81 -30.66
C LEU A 55 22.71 11.30 -30.29
N LEU A 56 21.52 11.89 -30.38
CA LEU A 56 21.24 13.28 -30.04
C LEU A 56 20.49 13.27 -28.72
N SER A 57 21.19 13.55 -27.62
CA SER A 57 20.75 13.48 -26.22
C SER A 57 19.70 14.52 -25.81
N ALA A 58 18.75 14.84 -26.68
CA ALA A 58 17.56 15.58 -26.30
C ALA A 58 16.46 14.58 -25.93
N GLN A 59 15.93 14.67 -24.71
CA GLN A 59 14.71 13.95 -24.32
C GLN A 59 13.64 14.20 -25.39
N THR A 60 13.32 13.15 -26.14
CA THR A 60 12.22 13.19 -27.10
C THR A 60 10.91 13.14 -26.32
N LYS A 61 9.82 13.65 -26.91
CA LYS A 61 8.48 13.56 -26.32
C LYS A 61 8.11 12.11 -25.98
N GLU A 62 8.57 11.14 -26.77
CA GLU A 62 8.37 9.71 -26.52
C GLU A 62 9.10 9.22 -25.25
N SER A 63 10.34 9.68 -25.01
CA SER A 63 11.09 9.36 -23.80
C SER A 63 10.42 9.96 -22.55
N GLU A 64 9.89 11.18 -22.67
CA GLU A 64 9.14 11.85 -21.61
C GLU A 64 7.83 11.10 -21.29
N GLU A 65 7.04 10.73 -22.30
CA GLU A 65 5.82 9.92 -22.12
C GLU A 65 6.12 8.55 -21.49
N LEU A 66 7.20 7.88 -21.90
CA LEU A 66 7.61 6.61 -21.30
C LEU A 66 8.01 6.77 -19.83
N SER A 67 8.72 7.84 -19.49
CA SER A 67 9.08 8.18 -18.11
C SER A 67 7.83 8.42 -17.26
N GLU A 68 6.88 9.21 -17.76
CA GLU A 68 5.61 9.48 -17.09
C GLU A 68 4.79 8.20 -16.86
N LYS A 69 4.69 7.33 -17.89
CA LYS A 69 4.03 6.02 -17.77
C LYS A 69 4.70 5.13 -16.72
N ILE A 70 6.03 5.11 -16.68
CA ILE A 70 6.79 4.36 -15.67
C ILE A 70 6.48 4.89 -14.27
N GLU A 71 6.43 6.20 -14.09
CA GLU A 71 6.16 6.82 -12.80
C GLU A 71 4.74 6.52 -12.30
N ILE A 72 3.74 6.52 -13.19
CA ILE A 72 2.36 6.08 -12.88
C ILE A 72 2.34 4.64 -12.36
N VAL A 73 3.00 3.71 -13.05
CA VAL A 73 3.02 2.30 -12.65
C VAL A 73 3.70 2.14 -11.29
N LYS A 74 4.82 2.84 -11.04
CA LYS A 74 5.49 2.83 -9.73
C LYS A 74 4.59 3.34 -8.61
N TYR A 75 3.85 4.42 -8.85
CA TYR A 75 2.91 4.97 -7.87
C TYR A 75 1.83 3.94 -7.51
N ILE A 76 1.17 3.33 -8.50
CA ILE A 76 0.12 2.33 -8.28
C ILE A 76 0.66 1.12 -7.50
N VAL A 77 1.87 0.64 -7.83
CA VAL A 77 2.51 -0.47 -7.11
C VAL A 77 2.76 -0.10 -5.65
N ASN A 78 3.29 1.10 -5.39
CA ASN A 78 3.57 1.56 -4.03
C ASN A 78 2.29 1.69 -3.20
N GLU A 79 1.22 2.27 -3.76
CA GLU A 79 -0.08 2.36 -3.10
C GLU A 79 -0.63 0.97 -2.75
N LYS A 80 -0.63 0.03 -3.71
CA LYS A 80 -1.10 -1.35 -3.46
C LYS A 80 -0.29 -2.07 -2.39
N LEU A 81 1.03 -1.88 -2.36
CA LEU A 81 1.89 -2.46 -1.33
C LEU A 81 1.64 -1.82 0.04
N ALA A 82 1.45 -0.50 0.09
CA ALA A 82 1.12 0.22 1.31
C ALA A 82 -0.24 -0.24 1.88
N GLU A 83 -1.27 -0.37 1.05
CA GLU A 83 -2.58 -0.90 1.46
C GLU A 83 -2.49 -2.32 2.00
N LYS A 84 -1.73 -3.20 1.31
CA LYS A 84 -1.54 -4.57 1.76
C LYS A 84 -0.86 -4.61 3.12
N LYS A 85 0.19 -3.82 3.30
CA LYS A 85 0.91 -3.70 4.58
C LYS A 85 0.00 -3.15 5.68
N ALA A 86 -0.78 -2.12 5.39
CA ALA A 86 -1.73 -1.54 6.35
C ALA A 86 -2.79 -2.56 6.81
N LYS A 87 -3.29 -3.40 5.89
CA LYS A 87 -4.23 -4.50 6.24
C LYS A 87 -3.56 -5.56 7.12
N GLU A 88 -2.33 -5.95 6.80
CA GLU A 88 -1.57 -6.90 7.62
C GLU A 88 -1.25 -6.36 9.02
N ASP A 89 -0.83 -5.10 9.11
CA ASP A 89 -0.53 -4.44 10.38
C ASP A 89 -1.80 -4.25 11.22
N ALA A 90 -2.93 -3.90 10.60
CA ALA A 90 -4.21 -3.83 11.28
C ALA A 90 -4.63 -5.20 11.86
N LYS A 91 -4.38 -6.30 11.15
CA LYS A 91 -4.65 -7.66 11.65
C LYS A 91 -3.76 -8.00 12.84
N LYS A 92 -2.44 -7.79 12.72
CA LYS A 92 -1.47 -8.03 13.80
C LYS A 92 -1.78 -7.19 15.04
N ASN A 93 -2.14 -5.93 14.86
CA ASN A 93 -2.50 -5.03 15.96
C ASN A 93 -3.79 -5.48 16.66
N ARG A 94 -4.78 -5.99 15.93
CA ARG A 94 -5.99 -6.57 16.53
C ARG A 94 -5.67 -7.83 17.35
N GLU A 95 -4.90 -8.76 16.78
CA GLU A 95 -4.47 -9.98 17.48
C GLU A 95 -3.66 -9.67 18.74
N MET A 96 -2.70 -8.74 18.64
CA MET A 96 -1.88 -8.31 19.77
C MET A 96 -2.72 -7.60 20.84
N LYS A 97 -3.64 -6.71 20.44
CA LYS A 97 -4.57 -6.05 21.36
C LYS A 97 -5.43 -7.05 22.11
N GLN A 98 -5.94 -8.07 21.43
CA GLN A 98 -6.75 -9.12 22.06
C GLN A 98 -5.93 -9.90 23.11
N ARG A 99 -4.71 -10.32 22.77
CA ARG A 99 -3.81 -10.98 23.73
C ARG A 99 -3.49 -10.11 24.95
N LEU A 100 -3.24 -8.81 24.73
CA LEU A 100 -2.95 -7.88 25.83
C LEU A 100 -4.17 -7.72 26.75
N LEU A 101 -5.38 -7.67 26.20
CA LEU A 101 -6.62 -7.63 26.99
C LEU A 101 -6.82 -8.91 27.80
N GLU A 102 -6.57 -10.07 27.23
CA GLU A 102 -6.66 -11.36 27.95
C GLU A 102 -5.65 -11.44 29.10
N ILE A 103 -4.40 -11.02 28.87
CA ILE A 103 -3.38 -10.98 29.93
C ILE A 103 -3.77 -9.99 31.02
N LYS A 104 -4.31 -8.82 30.65
CA LYS A 104 -4.76 -7.83 31.61
C LYS A 104 -5.92 -8.37 32.47
N ALA A 105 -6.92 -9.00 31.85
CA ALA A 105 -8.04 -9.63 32.56
C ALA A 105 -7.53 -10.70 33.54
N LYS A 106 -6.70 -11.66 33.08
CA LYS A 106 -6.12 -12.69 33.95
C LYS A 106 -5.33 -12.13 35.13
N ARG A 107 -4.59 -11.02 34.93
CA ARG A 107 -3.87 -10.35 36.02
C ARG A 107 -4.81 -9.67 37.01
N GLN A 108 -5.89 -9.08 36.52
CA GLN A 108 -6.91 -8.48 37.40
C GLN A 108 -7.62 -9.57 38.20
N ASP A 109 -8.01 -10.67 37.56
CA ASP A 109 -8.62 -11.82 38.24
C ASP A 109 -7.68 -12.40 39.31
N ALA A 110 -6.42 -12.67 38.96
CA ALA A 110 -5.43 -13.16 39.92
C ALA A 110 -5.14 -12.18 41.07
N ALA A 111 -5.20 -10.87 40.81
CA ALA A 111 -5.07 -9.86 41.86
C ALA A 111 -6.28 -9.85 42.78
N LEU A 112 -7.50 -10.02 42.25
CA LEU A 112 -8.73 -10.16 43.02
C LEU A 112 -8.74 -11.46 43.85
N GLU A 113 -8.29 -12.57 43.28
CA GLU A 113 -8.13 -13.86 43.97
C GLU A 113 -7.09 -13.81 45.12
N GLY A 114 -6.13 -12.88 45.03
CA GLY A 114 -5.10 -12.68 46.06
C GLY A 114 -5.48 -11.71 47.17
N LEU A 115 -6.63 -11.04 47.09
CA LEU A 115 -7.12 -10.14 48.16
C LEU A 115 -7.70 -10.95 49.32
N SER A 116 -7.63 -10.40 50.53
CA SER A 116 -8.28 -11.02 51.69
C SER A 116 -9.79 -10.80 51.65
N ASP A 117 -10.59 -11.67 52.28
CA ASP A 117 -12.06 -11.54 52.33
C ASP A 117 -12.52 -10.15 52.82
N ALA A 118 -11.84 -9.58 53.82
CA ALA A 118 -12.13 -8.25 54.35
C ALA A 118 -11.83 -7.10 53.37
N GLU A 119 -10.93 -7.29 52.40
CA GLU A 119 -10.64 -6.32 51.34
C GLU A 119 -11.64 -6.43 50.19
N LEU A 120 -12.08 -7.66 49.88
CA LEU A 120 -13.15 -7.92 48.92
C LEU A 120 -14.48 -7.34 49.41
N ASP A 121 -14.86 -7.56 50.68
CA ASP A 121 -16.08 -6.99 51.26
C ASP A 121 -16.09 -5.45 51.24
N LYS A 122 -14.93 -4.81 51.48
CA LYS A 122 -14.81 -3.34 51.37
C LYS A 122 -15.02 -2.85 49.94
N MET A 123 -14.55 -3.58 48.93
CA MET A 123 -14.79 -3.23 47.53
C MET A 123 -16.26 -3.42 47.14
N ILE A 124 -16.93 -4.46 47.66
CA ILE A 124 -18.35 -4.72 47.43
C ILE A 124 -19.20 -3.60 48.05
N GLN A 125 -18.94 -3.23 49.31
CA GLN A 125 -19.66 -2.14 49.99
C GLN A 125 -19.48 -0.77 49.32
N ALA A 126 -18.35 -0.54 48.63
CA ALA A 126 -18.14 0.71 47.90
C ALA A 126 -18.95 0.80 46.58
N MET A 127 -19.58 -0.30 46.17
CA MET A 127 -20.42 -0.39 44.98
C MET A 127 -21.93 -0.46 45.29
N GLU A 128 -22.30 -0.56 46.58
CA GLU A 128 -23.68 -0.40 47.09
C GLU A 128 -23.99 1.06 47.44
#